data_AF-A0A0J6Y3H7-F1
#
_entry.id   AF-A0A0J6Y3H7-F1
#
_cell.length_a   1.000
_cell.length_b   1.000
_cell.length_c   1.000
_cell.angle_alpha   90.00
_cell.angle_beta   90.00
_cell.angle_gamma   90.00
#
_symmetry.space_group_name_H-M   'P 1'
#
loop_
_entity.id
_entity.type
_entity.pdbx_description
1 polymer ?
#
loop_
_entity_poly.entity_id
_entity_poly.type
_entity_poly.pdbx_seq_one_letter_code
_entity_poly.pdbx_strand_id
1 'polypeptide(L)'
;MGLSELFADFVSAVSFTEVQAEAPPTEEETPAPPAPEPEEEDPPAEEAEEEEEEEEEEEEPEDIQPKLEAECANSKQCAPYKHHFDECVERVTRNAEDPDFKGPHEDCVEEFFHLQHCATQCAAPKLWAALK
;
A
#
# COMPACT_ATOMS: atom_id res chain seq x y z
N MET A 1 -11.59 -0.61 -46.57
CA MET A 1 -11.11 -1.28 -45.35
C MET A 1 -12.33 -1.84 -44.65
N GLY A 2 -12.50 -3.16 -44.75
CA GLY A 2 -13.69 -3.85 -44.25
C GLY A 2 -13.55 -4.18 -42.77
N LEU A 3 -14.66 -4.33 -42.06
CA LEU A 3 -14.68 -4.72 -40.64
C LEU A 3 -13.90 -6.03 -40.39
N SER A 4 -13.84 -6.93 -41.38
CA SER A 4 -13.06 -8.17 -41.32
C SER A 4 -11.56 -7.97 -41.14
N GLU A 5 -10.98 -6.88 -41.65
CA GLU A 5 -9.56 -6.60 -41.46
C GLU A 5 -9.26 -6.07 -40.07
N LEU A 6 -10.17 -5.27 -39.48
CA LEU A 6 -10.04 -4.82 -38.09
C LEU A 6 -10.07 -5.98 -37.09
N PHE A 7 -10.91 -7.00 -37.34
CA PHE A 7 -10.93 -8.21 -36.50
C PHE A 7 -9.66 -9.06 -36.68
N ALA A 8 -9.11 -9.14 -37.89
CA ALA A 8 -7.86 -9.85 -38.15
C ALA A 8 -6.66 -9.18 -37.46
N ASP A 9 -6.58 -7.84 -37.53
CA ASP A 9 -5.53 -7.07 -36.87
C ASP A 9 -5.59 -7.19 -35.34
N PHE A 10 -6.79 -7.21 -34.76
CA PHE A 10 -6.95 -7.41 -33.32
C PHE A 10 -6.50 -8.81 -32.87
N VAL A 11 -6.91 -9.86 -33.57
CA VAL A 11 -6.50 -11.23 -33.23
C VAL A 11 -4.99 -11.38 -33.40
N SER A 12 -4.41 -10.81 -34.45
CA SER A 12 -2.95 -10.84 -34.66
C SER A 12 -2.18 -10.12 -33.53
N ALA A 13 -2.69 -8.98 -33.04
CA ALA A 13 -2.02 -8.22 -31.98
C ALA A 13 -2.04 -8.92 -30.61
N VAL A 14 -3.09 -9.72 -30.34
CA VAL A 14 -3.24 -10.41 -29.04
C VAL A 14 -2.50 -11.75 -29.01
N SER A 15 -2.14 -12.31 -30.17
CA SER A 15 -1.79 -13.72 -30.23
C SER A 15 -0.44 -14.09 -29.61
N PHE A 16 0.61 -13.27 -29.65
CA PHE A 16 1.92 -13.70 -29.12
C PHE A 16 2.81 -12.53 -28.67
N THR A 17 2.64 -12.11 -27.42
CA THR A 17 3.72 -11.48 -26.65
C THR A 17 4.10 -12.46 -25.55
N GLU A 18 5.15 -13.27 -25.78
CA GLU A 18 5.76 -14.05 -24.71
C GLU A 18 6.41 -13.07 -23.72
N VAL A 19 5.74 -12.85 -22.58
CA VAL A 19 6.31 -12.15 -21.43
C VAL A 19 7.34 -13.08 -20.80
N GLN A 20 8.61 -12.88 -21.14
CA GLN A 20 9.73 -13.54 -20.50
C GLN A 20 10.08 -12.79 -19.21
N ALA A 21 9.38 -13.11 -18.12
CA ALA A 21 9.80 -12.69 -16.79
C ALA A 21 10.96 -13.59 -16.32
N GLU A 22 12.20 -13.13 -16.51
CA GLU A 22 13.38 -13.73 -15.85
C GLU A 22 13.25 -13.52 -14.33
N ALA A 23 12.81 -14.56 -13.63
CA ALA A 23 12.97 -14.67 -12.19
C ALA A 23 14.37 -15.25 -11.89
N PRO A 24 15.23 -14.58 -11.10
CA PRO A 24 16.46 -15.22 -10.63
C PRO A 24 16.11 -16.38 -9.69
N PRO A 25 16.81 -17.52 -9.82
CA PRO A 25 16.52 -18.74 -9.08
C PRO A 25 16.75 -18.57 -7.58
N THR A 26 15.82 -19.12 -6.80
CA THR A 26 15.90 -19.51 -5.39
C THR A 26 17.32 -19.96 -5.01
N GLU A 27 18.00 -19.19 -4.17
CA GLU A 27 19.27 -19.59 -3.57
C GLU A 27 18.99 -20.31 -2.23
N GLU A 28 19.66 -21.46 -2.10
CA GLU A 28 19.54 -22.45 -1.04
C GLU A 28 19.92 -21.93 0.35
N GLU A 29 19.18 -22.45 1.34
CA GLU A 29 19.51 -22.52 2.77
C GLU A 29 21.01 -22.78 2.99
N THR A 30 21.71 -21.81 3.58
CA THR A 30 23.03 -22.02 4.19
C THR A 30 22.86 -22.10 5.71
N PRO A 31 23.13 -23.25 6.35
CA PRO A 31 23.01 -23.39 7.81
C PRO A 31 24.22 -22.78 8.54
N ALA A 32 23.92 -21.98 9.56
CA ALA A 32 24.89 -21.37 10.47
C ALA A 32 25.57 -22.41 11.41
N PRO A 33 26.84 -22.24 11.81
CA PRO A 33 27.44 -22.97 12.92
C PRO A 33 27.31 -22.21 14.26
N PRO A 34 27.40 -22.92 15.41
CA PRO A 34 26.79 -22.52 16.68
C PRO A 34 27.66 -21.61 17.54
N ALA A 35 27.01 -20.73 18.31
CA ALA A 35 27.59 -20.01 19.44
C ALA A 35 27.18 -20.69 20.76
N PRO A 36 28.07 -20.86 21.75
CA PRO A 36 27.73 -21.36 23.08
C PRO A 36 27.37 -20.22 24.06
N GLU A 37 26.24 -20.39 24.75
CA GLU A 37 25.90 -19.80 26.07
C GLU A 37 26.57 -20.62 27.20
N PRO A 38 26.84 -20.09 28.42
CA PRO A 38 25.79 -19.70 29.38
C PRO A 38 26.08 -18.56 30.39
N GLU A 39 24.96 -18.04 30.96
CA GLU A 39 24.71 -17.55 32.35
C GLU A 39 25.62 -16.43 32.92
N GLU A 40 25.18 -15.42 33.69
CA GLU A 40 24.16 -15.31 34.74
C GLU A 40 23.96 -13.81 35.11
N GLU A 41 22.94 -13.54 35.93
CA GLU A 41 22.34 -12.26 36.36
C GLU A 41 23.22 -11.34 37.25
N ASP A 42 23.08 -9.99 37.13
CA ASP A 42 22.44 -9.08 38.13
C ASP A 42 22.65 -7.57 37.74
N PRO A 43 21.66 -6.67 37.89
CA PRO A 43 21.75 -5.22 37.61
C PRO A 43 21.89 -4.38 38.91
N PRO A 44 21.68 -3.05 38.93
CA PRO A 44 22.11 -1.95 38.06
C PRO A 44 22.93 -0.90 38.85
N ALA A 45 23.73 -0.06 38.19
CA ALA A 45 24.23 1.17 38.81
C ALA A 45 24.52 2.28 37.80
N GLU A 46 23.96 3.45 38.13
CA GLU A 46 24.38 4.81 37.78
C GLU A 46 23.88 5.44 36.49
N GLU A 47 22.93 6.36 36.71
CA GLU A 47 22.65 7.54 35.90
C GLU A 47 23.94 8.31 35.57
N ALA A 48 24.10 8.63 34.30
CA ALA A 48 24.90 9.75 33.85
C ALA A 48 24.16 10.42 32.69
N GLU A 49 23.60 11.60 32.99
CA GLU A 49 23.34 12.64 32.01
C GLU A 49 24.65 12.98 31.27
N GLU A 50 24.69 12.75 29.96
CA GLU A 50 25.53 13.47 29.00
C GLU A 50 24.59 13.83 27.84
N GLU A 51 24.21 15.11 27.77
CA GLU A 51 24.64 16.03 26.71
C GLU A 51 24.14 15.59 25.32
N GLU A 52 23.06 16.20 24.83
CA GLU A 52 23.19 17.26 23.82
C GLU A 52 24.15 16.86 22.68
N GLU A 53 23.75 15.91 21.86
CA GLU A 53 24.05 15.99 20.43
C GLU A 53 22.79 16.43 19.70
N GLU A 54 22.82 17.71 19.32
CA GLU A 54 22.09 18.27 18.19
C GLU A 54 22.29 17.39 16.95
N GLU A 55 21.41 16.42 16.72
CA GLU A 55 21.04 16.11 15.35
C GLU A 55 19.92 17.08 14.97
N GLU A 56 20.29 18.26 14.46
CA GLU A 56 19.50 18.90 13.42
C GLU A 56 19.43 17.91 12.25
N GLU A 57 18.56 16.89 12.36
CA GLU A 57 18.05 16.18 11.20
C GLU A 57 17.42 17.27 10.34
N GLU A 58 18.06 17.63 9.23
CA GLU A 58 17.44 18.40 8.17
C GLU A 58 16.08 17.75 7.89
N GLU A 59 14.98 18.38 8.33
CA GLU A 59 13.62 17.92 8.04
C GLU A 59 13.49 17.86 6.50
N GLU A 60 13.72 16.68 5.95
CA GLU A 60 13.53 16.40 4.53
C GLU A 60 12.07 16.77 4.22
N PRO A 61 11.81 17.53 3.15
CA PRO A 61 10.46 18.03 2.89
C PRO A 61 9.49 16.84 2.74
N GLU A 62 8.58 16.68 3.71
CA GLU A 62 7.57 15.62 3.70
C GLU A 62 6.70 15.68 2.44
N ASP A 63 6.32 14.52 1.91
CA ASP A 63 5.34 14.45 0.84
C ASP A 63 3.97 14.93 1.35
N ILE A 64 3.49 16.03 0.77
CA ILE A 64 2.21 16.65 1.12
C ILE A 64 1.01 15.95 0.46
N GLN A 65 1.22 15.08 -0.53
CA GLN A 65 0.14 14.39 -1.24
C GLN A 65 -0.71 13.51 -0.32
N PRO A 66 -0.15 12.61 0.51
CA PRO A 66 -0.94 11.75 1.41
C PRO A 66 -1.82 12.56 2.37
N LYS A 67 -1.30 13.69 2.89
CA LYS A 67 -2.05 14.59 3.78
C LYS A 67 -3.25 15.22 3.05
N LEU A 68 -3.04 15.71 1.83
CA LEU A 68 -4.11 16.30 1.03
C LEU A 68 -5.17 15.27 0.62
N GLU A 69 -4.76 14.06 0.25
CA GLU A 69 -5.68 12.96 -0.07
C GLU A 69 -6.50 12.55 1.15
N ALA A 70 -5.89 12.44 2.33
CA ALA A 70 -6.60 12.12 3.57
C ALA A 70 -7.61 13.22 3.96
N GLU A 71 -7.23 14.49 3.87
CA GLU A 71 -8.16 15.61 4.10
C GLU A 71 -9.33 15.59 3.11
N CYS A 72 -9.05 15.28 1.84
CA CYS A 72 -10.05 15.18 0.79
C CYS A 72 -10.98 13.97 0.97
N ALA A 73 -10.46 12.81 1.38
CA ALA A 73 -11.24 11.61 1.68
C ALA A 73 -12.21 11.83 2.85
N ASN A 74 -11.81 12.62 3.86
CA ASN A 74 -12.63 12.99 5.01
C ASN A 74 -13.54 14.21 4.77
N SER A 75 -13.50 14.79 3.57
CA SER A 75 -14.30 15.96 3.23
C SER A 75 -15.78 15.61 2.97
N LYS A 76 -16.66 16.59 3.12
CA LYS A 76 -18.11 16.41 2.90
C LYS A 76 -18.46 15.89 1.51
N GLN A 77 -17.65 16.20 0.49
CA GLN A 77 -17.92 15.77 -0.89
C GLN A 77 -17.63 14.28 -1.07
N CYS A 78 -16.62 13.73 -0.38
CA CYS A 78 -16.20 12.34 -0.49
C CYS A 78 -16.76 11.44 0.61
N ALA A 79 -17.42 12.01 1.62
CA ALA A 79 -18.01 11.29 2.75
C ALA A 79 -18.92 10.11 2.34
N PRO A 80 -19.78 10.20 1.30
CA PRO A 80 -20.59 9.05 0.88
C PRO A 80 -19.74 7.88 0.36
N TYR A 81 -18.71 8.17 -0.43
CA TYR A 81 -17.81 7.13 -0.95
C TYR A 81 -16.97 6.51 0.16
N LYS A 82 -16.52 7.33 1.12
CA LYS A 82 -15.82 6.83 2.30
C LYS A 82 -16.70 5.90 3.13
N HIS A 83 -17.96 6.28 3.37
CA HIS A 83 -18.92 5.43 4.07
C HIS A 83 -19.08 4.06 3.39
N HIS A 84 -19.25 4.03 2.06
CA HIS A 84 -19.38 2.76 1.33
C HIS A 84 -18.11 1.90 1.40
N PHE A 85 -16.94 2.53 1.32
CA PHE A 85 -15.67 1.82 1.48
C PHE A 85 -15.52 1.24 2.89
N ASP A 86 -15.78 2.04 3.92
CA ASP A 86 -15.69 1.59 5.31
C ASP A 86 -16.68 0.43 5.59
N GLU A 87 -17.92 0.53 5.07
CA GLU A 87 -18.92 -0.54 5.18
C GLU A 87 -18.49 -1.83 4.45
N CYS A 88 -17.86 -1.71 3.28
CA CYS A 88 -17.28 -2.86 2.58
C CYS A 88 -16.17 -3.50 3.41
N VAL A 89 -15.24 -2.71 3.96
CA VAL A 89 -14.13 -3.20 4.78
C VAL A 89 -14.66 -3.94 6.00
N GLU A 90 -15.61 -3.37 6.73
CA GLU A 90 -16.24 -4.05 7.88
C GLU A 90 -16.85 -5.40 7.49
N ARG A 91 -17.51 -5.47 6.33
CA ARG A 91 -18.14 -6.69 5.82
C ARG A 91 -17.11 -7.75 5.43
N VAL A 92 -16.08 -7.35 4.68
CA VAL A 92 -14.98 -8.22 4.24
C VAL A 92 -14.21 -8.75 5.44
N THR A 93 -13.82 -7.89 6.37
CA THR A 93 -13.11 -8.28 7.59
C THR A 93 -13.93 -9.28 8.40
N ARG A 94 -15.22 -9.01 8.63
CA ARG A 94 -16.09 -9.96 9.34
C ARG A 94 -16.16 -11.32 8.65
N ASN A 95 -16.28 -11.34 7.32
CA ASN A 95 -16.35 -12.59 6.55
C ASN A 95 -14.99 -13.32 6.53
N ALA A 96 -13.86 -12.59 6.58
CA ALA A 96 -12.52 -13.15 6.61
C ALA A 96 -12.14 -13.74 7.98
N GLU A 97 -12.68 -13.18 9.07
CA GLU A 97 -12.46 -13.65 10.44
C GLU A 97 -13.35 -14.84 10.82
N ASP A 98 -14.45 -15.08 10.09
CA ASP A 98 -15.37 -16.20 10.35
C ASP A 98 -14.81 -17.52 9.76
N PRO A 99 -14.42 -18.49 10.61
CA PRO A 99 -13.85 -19.77 10.15
C PRO A 99 -14.86 -20.66 9.42
N ASP A 100 -16.16 -20.40 9.60
CA ASP A 100 -17.25 -21.15 8.97
C ASP A 100 -17.83 -20.41 7.76
N PHE A 101 -17.25 -19.28 7.34
CA PHE A 101 -17.70 -18.54 6.17
C PHE A 101 -17.49 -19.36 4.89
N LYS A 102 -18.60 -19.69 4.21
CA LYS A 102 -18.62 -20.43 2.93
C LYS A 102 -19.09 -19.58 1.75
N GLY A 103 -19.22 -18.27 1.96
CA GLY A 103 -19.60 -17.33 0.91
C GLY A 103 -18.45 -17.04 -0.05
N PRO A 104 -18.70 -16.30 -1.14
CA PRO A 104 -17.63 -15.80 -1.98
C PRO A 104 -16.77 -14.80 -1.19
N HIS A 105 -15.47 -14.82 -1.43
CA HIS A 105 -14.57 -13.78 -0.93
C HIS A 105 -14.77 -12.53 -1.79
N GLU A 106 -15.52 -11.57 -1.26
CA GLU A 106 -15.65 -10.24 -1.85
C GLU A 106 -14.41 -9.40 -1.54
N ASP A 107 -14.12 -8.42 -2.39
CA ASP A 107 -13.10 -7.40 -2.18
C ASP A 107 -13.75 -6.00 -2.20
N CYS A 108 -12.99 -4.98 -1.80
CA CYS A 108 -13.45 -3.58 -1.75
C CYS A 108 -12.78 -2.69 -2.80
N VAL A 109 -12.29 -3.27 -3.91
CA VAL A 109 -11.54 -2.51 -4.90
C VAL A 109 -12.44 -1.49 -5.60
N GLU A 110 -13.70 -1.82 -5.85
CA GLU A 110 -14.65 -0.89 -6.47
C GLU A 110 -14.90 0.34 -5.58
N GLU A 111 -15.24 0.13 -4.30
CA GLU A 111 -15.49 1.19 -3.34
C GLU A 111 -14.22 2.01 -3.07
N PHE A 112 -13.05 1.36 -3.02
CA PHE A 112 -11.76 2.05 -2.93
C PHE A 112 -11.53 2.96 -4.13
N PHE A 113 -11.81 2.48 -5.35
CA PHE A 113 -11.66 3.29 -6.56
C PHE A 113 -12.60 4.49 -6.57
N HIS A 114 -13.84 4.35 -6.08
CA HIS A 114 -14.75 5.48 -5.95
C HIS A 114 -14.25 6.52 -4.93
N LEU A 115 -13.79 6.07 -3.76
CA LEU A 115 -13.21 6.96 -2.75
C LEU A 115 -11.97 7.67 -3.29
N GLN A 116 -11.05 6.92 -3.89
CA GLN A 116 -9.78 7.46 -4.36
C GLN A 116 -9.96 8.37 -5.58
N HIS A 117 -10.90 8.06 -6.47
CA HIS A 117 -11.28 8.96 -7.55
C HIS A 117 -11.75 10.32 -7.01
N CYS A 118 -12.59 10.33 -5.98
CA CYS A 118 -13.06 11.56 -5.35
C CYS A 118 -11.92 12.30 -4.64
N ALA A 119 -11.12 11.60 -3.83
CA ALA A 119 -10.06 12.18 -3.02
C ALA A 119 -8.96 12.80 -3.89
N THR A 120 -8.51 12.07 -4.93
CA THR A 120 -7.45 12.55 -5.85
C THR A 120 -7.91 13.72 -6.71
N GLN A 121 -9.16 13.75 -7.18
CA GLN A 121 -9.71 14.92 -7.88
C GLN A 121 -9.76 16.17 -6.99
N CYS A 122 -10.04 16.00 -5.70
CA CYS A 122 -9.99 17.08 -4.71
C CYS A 122 -8.56 17.52 -4.38
N ALA A 123 -7.62 16.58 -4.27
CA ALA A 123 -6.25 16.83 -3.84
C ALA A 123 -5.39 17.42 -4.97
N ALA A 124 -5.58 16.97 -6.21
CA ALA A 124 -4.77 17.37 -7.37
C ALA A 124 -4.55 18.88 -7.51
N PRO A 125 -5.57 19.76 -7.53
CA PRO A 125 -5.34 21.19 -7.68
C PRO A 125 -4.62 21.82 -6.47
N LYS A 126 -4.73 21.24 -5.28
CA LYS A 126 -4.05 21.71 -4.06
C LYS A 126 -2.58 21.29 -4.06
N LEU A 127 -2.32 20.06 -4.47
CA LEU A 127 -0.98 19.49 -4.57
C LEU A 127 -0.12 20.31 -5.54
N TRP A 128 -0.61 20.51 -6.77
CA TRP A 128 0.13 21.28 -7.79
C TRP A 128 0.31 22.76 -7.44
N ALA A 129 -0.49 23.31 -6.53
CA ALA A 129 -0.31 24.68 -6.04
C ALA A 129 0.76 24.81 -4.95
N ALA A 130 1.07 23.70 -4.25
CA ALA A 130 1.98 23.67 -3.12
C ALA A 130 3.39 23.21 -3.49
N LEU A 131 3.52 22.37 -4.53
CA LEU A 131 4.80 21.97 -5.11
C LEU A 131 5.48 23.16 -5.83
N LYS A 132 6.80 23.31 -5.68
CA LYS A 132 7.61 24.38 -6.30
C LYS A 132 8.52 23.85 -7.40
#